data_AF-A0A852HFE4-F1
#
_entry.id   AF-A0A852HFE4-F1
#
_cell.length_a   1.000
_cell.length_b   1.000
_cell.length_c   1.000
_cell.angle_alpha   90.00
_cell.angle_beta   90.00
_cell.angle_gamma   90.00
#
_symmetry.space_group_name_H-M   'P 1'
#
loop_
_entity.id
_entity.type
_entity.pdbx_description
1 polymer ?
#
loop_
_entity_poly.entity_id
_entity_poly.type
_entity_poly.pdbx_seq_one_letter_code
_entity_poly.pdbx_strand_id
1 'polypeptide(L)'
;KREISNFDYLMYLNTLAGRSYNDYMQYPVFPWVLADYHSETLNLTNPHTFRDLSKPMGAQTVERKHKFIQRFNEVEKNLSAQCHYCTHYSSAIIVASYLVRMEPFTQTFCSLQGGSFDVADRMFHSVKSTWESASRDNMSDVRELTPEFFYLPEFLTNANHFELG
;
A
#
# COMPACT_ATOMS: atom_id res chain seq x y z
N LYS A 1 -26.91 -1.83 13.47
CA LYS A 1 -26.19 -2.23 14.70
C LYS A 1 -24.71 -2.43 14.34
N ARG A 2 -23.76 -2.14 15.26
CA ARG A 2 -22.31 -2.35 15.07
C ARG A 2 -21.88 -3.66 15.72
N GLU A 3 -22.38 -4.78 15.19
CA GLU A 3 -22.15 -6.12 15.77
C GLU A 3 -20.79 -6.71 15.39
N ILE A 4 -20.14 -6.17 14.36
CA ILE A 4 -18.80 -6.51 13.89
C ILE A 4 -17.96 -5.23 13.79
N SER A 5 -16.65 -5.33 13.97
CA SER A 5 -15.75 -4.20 13.80
C SER A 5 -15.53 -3.88 12.32
N ASN A 6 -15.01 -2.69 12.00
CA ASN A 6 -14.61 -2.37 10.63
C ASN A 6 -13.52 -3.32 10.11
N PHE A 7 -12.61 -3.75 10.99
CA PHE A 7 -11.56 -4.70 10.65
C PHE A 7 -12.17 -6.05 10.22
N ASP A 8 -13.05 -6.61 11.06
CA ASP A 8 -13.70 -7.91 10.77
C ASP A 8 -14.54 -7.83 9.50
N TYR A 9 -15.23 -6.71 9.30
CA TYR A 9 -16.02 -6.49 8.10
C TYR A 9 -15.15 -6.40 6.84
N LEU A 10 -14.02 -5.69 6.89
CA LEU A 10 -13.07 -5.63 5.77
C LEU A 10 -12.43 -6.98 5.49
N MET A 11 -12.10 -7.76 6.53
CA MET A 11 -11.62 -9.14 6.36
C MET A 11 -12.67 -10.00 5.68
N TYR A 12 -13.92 -9.93 6.12
CA TYR A 12 -15.04 -10.65 5.52
C TYR A 12 -15.24 -10.30 4.04
N LEU A 13 -15.21 -8.99 3.70
CA LEU A 13 -15.31 -8.54 2.31
C LEU A 13 -14.14 -9.06 1.45
N ASN A 14 -12.91 -9.04 1.97
CA ASN A 14 -11.75 -9.60 1.28
C ASN A 14 -11.94 -11.10 1.01
N THR A 15 -12.37 -11.88 2.02
CA THR A 15 -12.62 -13.31 1.86
C THR A 15 -13.70 -13.59 0.81
N LEU A 16 -14.83 -12.86 0.84
CA LEU A 16 -15.87 -13.01 -0.18
C LEU A 16 -15.41 -12.62 -1.59
N ALA A 17 -14.49 -11.67 -1.69
CA ALA A 17 -13.88 -11.27 -2.96
C ALA A 17 -12.81 -12.25 -3.47
N GLY A 18 -12.64 -13.42 -2.82
CA GLY A 18 -11.67 -14.45 -3.20
C GLY A 18 -10.23 -14.16 -2.75
N ARG A 19 -10.01 -13.13 -1.92
CA ARG A 19 -8.68 -12.80 -1.40
C ARG A 19 -8.26 -13.80 -0.33
N SER A 20 -6.98 -14.16 -0.33
CA SER A 20 -6.44 -15.13 0.63
C SER A 20 -4.97 -14.88 0.94
N TYR A 21 -4.52 -15.40 2.08
CA TYR A 21 -3.10 -15.37 2.47
C TYR A 21 -2.23 -16.36 1.70
N ASN A 22 -2.85 -17.33 0.99
CA ASN A 22 -2.13 -18.38 0.25
C ASN A 22 -1.61 -17.91 -1.11
N ASP A 23 -2.14 -16.80 -1.64
CA ASP A 23 -1.73 -16.23 -2.93
C ASP A 23 -1.44 -14.73 -2.76
N TYR A 24 -0.17 -14.35 -2.82
CA TYR A 24 0.27 -12.96 -2.64
C TYR A 24 -0.23 -12.03 -3.75
N MET A 25 -0.61 -12.55 -4.92
CA MET A 25 -1.23 -11.76 -5.99
C MET A 25 -2.67 -11.39 -5.65
N GLN A 26 -3.31 -12.14 -4.76
CA GLN A 26 -4.69 -11.96 -4.29
C GLN A 26 -4.75 -11.75 -2.77
N TYR A 27 -3.71 -11.13 -2.20
CA TYR A 27 -3.64 -10.86 -0.77
C TYR A 27 -4.75 -9.90 -0.32
N PRO A 28 -5.26 -10.02 0.93
CA PRO A 28 -6.24 -9.08 1.46
C PRO A 28 -5.74 -7.62 1.41
N VAL A 29 -6.65 -6.70 1.10
CA VAL A 29 -6.37 -5.27 0.92
C VAL A 29 -7.10 -4.46 1.98
N PHE A 30 -6.36 -3.56 2.62
CA PHE A 30 -6.89 -2.59 3.59
C PHE A 30 -6.59 -1.17 3.12
N PRO A 31 -7.48 -0.20 3.39
CA PRO A 31 -7.22 1.17 2.99
C PRO A 31 -6.17 1.81 3.91
N TRP A 32 -5.39 2.75 3.36
CA TRP A 32 -4.78 3.77 4.20
C TRP A 32 -5.87 4.54 4.97
N VAL A 33 -5.70 4.74 6.27
CA VAL A 33 -6.66 5.46 7.11
C VAL A 33 -6.10 6.81 7.56
N LEU A 34 -4.86 6.84 8.04
CA LEU A 34 -4.20 8.08 8.45
C LEU A 34 -3.56 8.76 7.23
N ALA A 35 -3.62 10.09 7.22
CA ALA A 35 -2.96 10.96 6.25
C ALA A 35 -1.84 11.81 6.87
N ASP A 36 -1.81 11.91 8.19
CA ASP A 36 -0.79 12.65 8.94
C ASP A 36 0.27 11.70 9.51
N TYR A 37 1.49 11.84 8.99
CA TYR A 37 2.70 11.15 9.44
C TYR A 37 3.81 12.16 9.75
N HIS A 38 3.45 13.41 10.01
CA HIS A 38 4.36 14.51 10.29
C HIS A 38 4.24 15.00 11.73
N SER A 39 3.02 15.01 12.27
CA SER A 39 2.79 15.41 13.64
C SER A 39 3.35 14.39 14.62
N GLU A 40 4.01 14.90 15.66
CA GLU A 40 4.51 14.09 16.78
C GLU A 40 3.37 13.42 17.55
N THR A 41 2.20 14.06 17.61
CA THR A 41 0.98 13.53 18.22
C THR A 41 -0.18 13.67 17.26
N LEU A 42 -0.90 12.57 17.01
CA LEU A 42 -2.05 12.56 16.12
C LEU A 42 -3.31 13.08 16.81
N ASN A 43 -3.93 14.10 16.22
CA ASN A 43 -5.24 14.58 16.65
C ASN A 43 -6.36 13.80 15.93
N LEU A 44 -6.87 12.74 16.56
CA LEU A 44 -7.92 11.89 15.99
C LEU A 44 -9.30 12.58 15.90
N THR A 45 -9.45 13.82 16.35
CA THR A 45 -10.68 14.61 16.11
C THR A 45 -10.53 15.56 14.92
N ASN A 46 -9.31 15.74 14.39
CA ASN A 46 -9.05 16.56 13.21
C ASN A 46 -9.34 15.74 11.94
N PRO A 47 -10.30 16.13 11.09
CA PRO A 47 -10.56 15.43 9.84
C PRO A 47 -9.33 15.33 8.92
N HIS A 48 -8.41 16.29 8.99
CA HIS A 48 -7.18 16.29 8.18
C HIS A 48 -6.16 15.22 8.59
N THR A 49 -6.31 14.61 9.77
CA THR A 49 -5.49 13.46 10.19
C THR A 49 -5.83 12.20 9.41
N PHE A 50 -7.01 12.15 8.78
CA PHE A 50 -7.51 10.99 8.05
C PHE A 50 -7.48 11.20 6.54
N ARG A 51 -7.27 10.09 5.83
CA ARG A 51 -7.41 10.01 4.37
C ARG A 51 -8.87 10.26 3.98
N ASP A 52 -9.06 10.91 2.83
CA ASP A 52 -10.36 10.90 2.15
C ASP A 52 -10.64 9.51 1.53
N LEU A 53 -11.40 8.70 2.26
CA LEU A 53 -11.80 7.34 1.86
C LEU A 53 -12.78 7.31 0.67
N SER A 54 -13.35 8.46 0.26
CA SER A 54 -14.17 8.53 -0.96
C SER A 54 -13.33 8.52 -2.25
N LYS A 55 -12.00 8.63 -2.13
CA LYS A 55 -11.06 8.75 -3.24
C LYS A 55 -10.04 7.60 -3.24
N PRO A 56 -9.57 7.14 -4.42
CA PRO A 56 -8.44 6.23 -4.52
C PRO A 56 -7.10 6.93 -4.17
N MET A 57 -6.02 6.15 -3.98
CA MET A 57 -4.67 6.67 -3.66
C MET A 57 -4.22 7.74 -4.64
N GLY A 58 -4.41 7.52 -5.94
CA GLY A 58 -3.97 8.46 -6.97
C GLY A 58 -4.74 9.78 -7.02
N ALA A 59 -5.80 9.95 -6.21
CA ALA A 59 -6.63 11.15 -6.19
C ALA A 59 -6.63 11.87 -4.84
N GLN A 60 -5.70 11.55 -3.94
CA GLN A 60 -5.64 12.17 -2.60
C GLN A 60 -5.25 13.66 -2.67
N THR A 61 -4.46 14.07 -3.66
CA THR A 61 -4.17 15.49 -3.94
C THR A 61 -4.75 15.93 -5.27
N VAL A 62 -5.07 17.22 -5.36
CA VAL A 62 -5.69 17.82 -6.55
C VAL A 62 -4.73 17.74 -7.73
N GLU A 63 -3.46 18.09 -7.52
CA GLU A 63 -2.41 18.11 -8.53
C GLU A 63 -2.19 16.71 -9.11
N ARG A 64 -2.14 15.70 -8.23
CA ARG A 64 -1.91 14.31 -8.65
C ARG A 64 -3.11 13.74 -9.40
N LYS A 65 -4.33 14.03 -8.96
CA LYS A 65 -5.55 13.68 -9.69
C LYS A 65 -5.51 14.22 -11.12
N HIS A 66 -5.15 15.49 -11.31
CA HIS A 66 -5.07 16.11 -12.64
C HIS A 66 -4.05 15.40 -13.53
N LYS A 67 -2.87 15.07 -13.00
CA LYS A 67 -1.83 14.33 -13.77
C LYS A 67 -2.33 12.96 -14.25
N PHE A 68 -3.08 12.22 -13.43
CA PHE A 68 -3.65 10.92 -13.85
C PHE A 68 -4.81 11.05 -14.85
N ILE A 69 -5.60 12.12 -14.78
CA ILE A 69 -6.64 12.42 -15.78
C ILE A 69 -5.97 12.80 -17.11
N GLN A 70 -4.95 13.65 -17.07
CA GLN A 70 -4.18 14.04 -18.24
C GLN A 70 -3.57 12.81 -18.93
N ARG A 71 -2.85 11.95 -18.18
CA ARG A 71 -2.30 10.69 -18.71
C ARG A 71 -3.36 9.82 -19.36
N PHE A 72 -4.52 9.68 -18.73
CA PHE A 72 -5.63 8.90 -19.29
C PHE A 72 -6.10 9.47 -20.64
N ASN A 73 -6.21 10.79 -20.74
CA ASN A 73 -6.66 11.45 -21.97
C ASN A 73 -5.61 11.43 -23.09
N GLU A 74 -4.32 11.44 -22.77
CA GLU A 74 -3.21 11.43 -23.76
C GLU A 74 -3.04 10.08 -24.49
N VAL A 75 -3.57 8.98 -23.96
CA VAL A 75 -3.53 7.66 -24.61
C VAL A 75 -4.61 7.59 -25.71
N GLU A 76 -4.43 8.36 -26.78
CA GLU A 76 -5.43 8.52 -27.87
C GLU A 76 -5.46 7.34 -28.87
N LYS A 77 -4.44 6.47 -28.89
CA LYS A 77 -4.25 5.50 -30.00
C LYS A 77 -4.62 4.06 -29.69
N ASN A 78 -4.86 3.71 -28.43
CA ASN A 78 -5.28 2.36 -28.06
C ASN A 78 -6.18 2.39 -26.83
N LEU A 79 -7.50 2.34 -27.05
CA LEU A 79 -8.51 2.32 -25.98
C LEU A 79 -8.28 1.17 -24.97
N SER A 80 -7.67 0.06 -25.39
CA SER A 80 -7.35 -1.05 -24.47
C SER A 80 -6.19 -0.75 -23.50
N ALA A 81 -5.38 0.28 -23.78
CA ALA A 81 -4.29 0.74 -22.93
C ALA A 81 -4.66 1.97 -22.08
N GLN A 82 -5.88 2.50 -22.25
CA GLN A 82 -6.32 3.70 -21.55
C GLN A 82 -6.66 3.37 -20.09
N CYS A 83 -5.83 3.85 -19.17
CA CYS A 83 -6.03 3.67 -17.74
C CYS A 83 -5.45 4.84 -16.95
N HIS A 84 -6.03 5.12 -15.78
CA HIS A 84 -5.46 6.11 -14.87
C HIS A 84 -4.17 5.57 -14.25
N TYR A 85 -4.17 4.30 -13.86
CA TYR A 85 -3.06 3.66 -13.15
C TYR A 85 -2.56 2.46 -13.96
N CYS A 86 -1.30 2.49 -14.39
CA CYS A 86 -0.63 1.31 -14.96
C CYS A 86 0.00 0.42 -13.89
N THR A 87 -0.19 0.76 -12.62
CA THR A 87 0.21 -0.03 -11.47
C THR A 87 -1.01 -0.34 -10.62
N HIS A 88 -0.93 -1.40 -9.83
CA HIS A 88 -2.03 -1.88 -9.02
C HIS A 88 -1.82 -1.53 -7.55
N TYR A 89 -2.91 -1.34 -6.81
CA TYR A 89 -2.86 -1.01 -5.38
C TYR A 89 -2.42 -2.19 -4.49
N SER A 90 -2.42 -3.40 -5.04
CA SER A 90 -2.03 -4.64 -4.35
C SER A 90 -1.31 -5.55 -5.35
N SER A 91 -0.18 -6.12 -4.95
CA SER A 91 0.60 -7.06 -5.75
C SER A 91 1.52 -7.87 -4.84
N ALA A 92 2.03 -9.00 -5.31
CA ALA A 92 2.93 -9.83 -4.52
C ALA A 92 4.19 -9.07 -4.06
N ILE A 93 4.73 -8.19 -4.91
CA ILE A 93 5.89 -7.37 -4.54
C ILE A 93 5.56 -6.33 -3.47
N ILE A 94 4.35 -5.76 -3.46
CA ILE A 94 3.91 -4.84 -2.40
C ILE A 94 3.82 -5.58 -1.05
N VAL A 95 3.17 -6.75 -1.04
CA VAL A 95 3.02 -7.57 0.18
C VAL A 95 4.37 -8.00 0.72
N ALA A 96 5.21 -8.59 -0.15
CA ALA A 96 6.55 -9.03 0.23
C ALA A 96 7.44 -7.87 0.70
N SER A 97 7.29 -6.68 0.08
CA SER A 97 8.03 -5.48 0.49
C SER A 97 7.62 -4.98 1.86
N TYR A 98 6.32 -4.95 2.19
CA TYR A 98 5.87 -4.59 3.53
C TYR A 98 6.40 -5.55 4.58
N LEU A 99 6.25 -6.85 4.33
CA LEU A 99 6.57 -7.89 5.30
C LEU A 99 8.02 -8.39 5.22
N VAL A 100 8.91 -7.67 4.50
CA VAL A 100 10.29 -8.09 4.20
C VAL A 100 11.13 -8.48 5.41
N ARG A 101 10.77 -8.01 6.62
CA ARG A 101 11.47 -8.32 7.88
C ARG A 101 11.01 -9.64 8.54
N MET A 102 10.02 -10.31 7.96
CA MET A 102 9.44 -11.54 8.48
C MET A 102 9.59 -12.68 7.48
N GLU A 103 9.98 -13.86 7.97
CA GLU A 103 9.94 -15.07 7.15
C GLU A 103 8.50 -15.60 7.04
N PRO A 104 8.09 -16.17 5.89
CA PRO A 104 8.87 -16.43 4.67
C PRO A 104 8.88 -15.27 3.65
N PHE A 105 8.40 -14.07 4.03
CA PHE A 105 8.28 -12.94 3.11
C PHE A 105 9.62 -12.35 2.70
N THR A 106 10.64 -12.42 3.58
CA THR A 106 12.03 -12.08 3.25
C THR A 106 12.52 -12.87 2.04
N GLN A 107 12.42 -14.20 2.09
CA GLN A 107 12.80 -15.07 0.97
C GLN A 107 11.98 -14.79 -0.29
N THR A 108 10.69 -14.52 -0.12
CA THR A 108 9.82 -14.20 -1.25
C THR A 108 10.23 -12.88 -1.91
N PHE A 109 10.52 -11.85 -1.12
CA PHE A 109 10.97 -10.55 -1.61
C PHE A 109 12.28 -10.68 -2.40
N CYS A 110 13.28 -11.37 -1.83
CA CYS A 110 14.54 -11.64 -2.53
C CYS A 110 14.31 -12.40 -3.84
N SER A 111 13.44 -13.41 -3.84
CA SER A 111 13.12 -14.18 -5.04
C SER A 111 12.49 -13.32 -6.14
N LEU A 112 11.58 -12.42 -5.77
CA LEU A 112 10.95 -11.47 -6.71
C LEU A 112 11.93 -10.42 -7.25
N GLN A 113 13.02 -10.15 -6.52
CA GLN A 113 14.04 -9.15 -6.86
C GLN A 113 15.31 -9.75 -7.49
N GLY A 114 15.28 -11.01 -7.92
CA GLY A 114 16.39 -11.65 -8.63
C GLY A 114 17.40 -12.37 -7.73
N GLY A 115 17.03 -12.71 -6.50
CA GLY A 115 17.78 -13.60 -5.60
C GLY A 115 18.46 -12.92 -4.42
N SER A 116 18.43 -11.59 -4.32
CA SER A 116 19.01 -10.82 -3.20
C SER A 116 18.05 -9.72 -2.73
N PHE A 117 18.39 -9.08 -1.62
CA PHE A 117 17.75 -7.82 -1.27
C PHE A 117 17.92 -6.78 -2.39
N ASP A 118 16.97 -5.86 -2.46
CA ASP A 118 17.07 -4.68 -3.33
C ASP A 118 18.00 -3.63 -2.70
N VAL A 119 18.33 -2.58 -3.44
CA VAL A 119 19.01 -1.42 -2.87
C VAL A 119 18.17 -0.80 -1.75
N ALA A 120 18.83 -0.39 -0.65
CA ALA A 120 18.17 0.07 0.57
C ALA A 120 17.09 1.13 0.33
N ASP A 121 17.38 2.10 -0.55
CA ASP A 121 16.47 3.22 -0.87
C ASP A 121 15.12 2.77 -1.49
N ARG A 122 15.09 1.60 -2.13
CA ARG A 122 13.86 1.04 -2.73
C ARG A 122 13.10 0.11 -1.78
N MET A 123 13.72 -0.29 -0.68
CA MET A 123 13.06 -1.14 0.31
C MET A 123 12.16 -0.34 1.24
N PHE A 124 11.17 -1.04 1.81
CA PHE A 124 10.27 -0.47 2.80
C PHE A 124 11.03 -0.15 4.09
N HIS A 125 11.28 1.15 4.33
CA HIS A 125 12.03 1.64 5.50
C HIS A 125 11.25 2.65 6.34
N SER A 126 10.15 3.22 5.83
CA SER A 126 9.41 4.28 6.50
C SER A 126 7.94 4.26 6.07
N VAL A 127 7.04 4.19 7.06
CA VAL A 127 5.59 4.31 6.83
C VAL A 127 5.24 5.68 6.25
N LYS A 128 5.85 6.74 6.79
CA LYS A 128 5.69 8.11 6.31
C LYS A 128 6.05 8.23 4.83
N SER A 129 7.25 7.81 4.46
CA SER A 129 7.75 7.92 3.09
C SER A 129 6.94 7.06 2.12
N THR A 130 6.45 5.91 2.58
CA THR A 130 5.52 5.06 1.82
C THR A 130 4.19 5.77 1.56
N TRP A 131 3.59 6.40 2.59
CA TRP A 131 2.37 7.19 2.44
C TRP A 131 2.58 8.36 1.46
N GLU A 132 3.69 9.10 1.59
CA GLU A 132 3.99 10.25 0.73
C GLU A 132 4.17 9.83 -0.74
N SER A 133 4.93 8.75 -1.01
CA SER A 133 5.05 8.14 -2.34
C SER A 133 3.66 7.77 -2.90
N ALA A 134 2.91 6.98 -2.13
CA ALA A 134 1.66 6.38 -2.57
C ALA A 134 0.50 7.38 -2.67
N SER A 135 0.52 8.49 -1.93
CA SER A 135 -0.56 9.51 -1.91
C SER A 135 -0.26 10.79 -2.70
N ARG A 136 1.01 11.16 -2.88
CA ARG A 136 1.39 12.45 -3.49
C ARG A 136 2.52 12.38 -4.51
N ASP A 137 3.62 11.69 -4.20
CA ASP A 137 4.90 12.00 -4.84
C ASP A 137 5.21 11.14 -6.08
N ASN A 138 4.77 9.88 -6.11
CA ASN A 138 5.16 8.93 -7.15
C ASN A 138 3.98 8.53 -8.05
N MET A 139 4.01 8.90 -9.33
CA MET A 139 2.96 8.57 -10.31
C MET A 139 2.83 7.08 -10.64
N SER A 140 3.81 6.26 -10.25
CA SER A 140 3.78 4.80 -10.42
C SER A 140 3.40 4.06 -9.14
N ASP A 141 3.12 4.77 -8.04
CA ASP A 141 2.83 4.16 -6.75
C ASP A 141 1.44 4.51 -6.25
N VAL A 142 0.50 3.57 -6.32
CA VAL A 142 -0.87 3.73 -5.81
C VAL A 142 -1.21 2.65 -4.79
N ARG A 143 -0.19 2.12 -4.09
CA ARG A 143 -0.37 0.99 -3.18
C ARG A 143 -1.29 1.31 -2.00
N GLU A 144 -2.19 0.39 -1.71
CA GLU A 144 -2.98 0.35 -0.48
C GLU A 144 -2.27 -0.56 0.55
N LEU A 145 -2.80 -0.63 1.76
CA LEU A 145 -2.22 -1.39 2.88
C LEU A 145 -2.62 -2.88 2.86
N THR A 146 -1.93 -3.64 3.70
CA THR A 146 -2.32 -5.00 4.09
C THR A 146 -2.89 -5.01 5.51
N PRO A 147 -3.62 -6.07 5.92
CA PRO A 147 -4.20 -6.16 7.27
C PRO A 147 -3.18 -6.02 8.42
N GLU A 148 -1.93 -6.44 8.20
CA GLU A 148 -0.87 -6.50 9.22
C GLU A 148 -0.56 -5.12 9.81
N PHE A 149 -0.78 -4.03 9.07
CA PHE A 149 -0.66 -2.66 9.56
C PHE A 149 -1.57 -2.34 10.77
N PHE A 150 -2.60 -3.16 11.01
CA PHE A 150 -3.61 -2.93 12.04
C PHE A 150 -3.47 -3.86 13.24
N TYR A 151 -2.62 -4.90 13.18
CA TYR A 151 -2.52 -5.87 14.28
C TYR A 151 -1.14 -6.51 14.50
N LEU A 152 -0.19 -6.40 13.58
CA LEU A 152 1.08 -7.13 13.63
C LEU A 152 2.25 -6.15 13.62
N PRO A 153 2.64 -5.53 14.74
CA PRO A 153 3.72 -4.54 14.79
C PRO A 153 5.12 -5.11 14.44
N GLU A 154 5.32 -6.41 14.55
CA GLU A 154 6.60 -7.10 14.36
C GLU A 154 7.17 -6.91 12.95
N PHE A 155 6.33 -6.70 11.93
CA PHE A 155 6.80 -6.44 10.56
C PHE A 155 7.62 -5.16 10.40
N LEU A 156 7.51 -4.23 11.35
CA LEU A 156 8.31 -2.99 11.40
C LEU A 156 9.65 -3.19 12.12
N THR A 157 9.85 -4.32 12.78
CA THR A 157 11.04 -4.60 13.59
C THR A 157 11.96 -5.56 12.86
N ASN A 158 13.24 -5.22 12.72
CA ASN A 158 14.25 -6.12 12.16
C ASN A 158 14.75 -7.12 13.21
N ALA A 159 13.85 -7.97 13.72
CA ALA A 159 14.15 -8.93 14.78
C ALA A 159 15.14 -10.03 14.36
N ASN A 160 15.20 -10.32 13.05
CA ASN A 160 16.10 -11.30 12.46
C ASN A 160 17.49 -10.73 12.10
N HIS A 161 17.72 -9.43 12.39
CA HIS A 161 18.98 -8.74 12.09
C HIS A 161 19.44 -8.87 10.62
N PHE A 162 18.50 -8.78 9.67
CA PHE A 162 18.82 -8.79 8.25
C PHE A 162 19.67 -7.58 7.86
N GLU A 163 20.62 -7.78 6.95
CA GLU A 163 21.40 -6.72 6.33
C GLU A 163 20.57 -6.06 5.23
N LEU A 164 19.82 -5.02 5.62
CA LEU A 164 18.91 -4.29 4.72
C LEU A 164 19.59 -3.12 3.99
N GLY A 165 20.93 -3.10 4.01
CA GLY A 165 21.78 -2.00 3.58
C GLY A 165 22.28 -1.11 4.71
#